data_AF-A0A496B5C9-F1
#
_entry.id   AF-A0A496B5C9-F1
#
_cell.length_a   1.000
_cell.length_b   1.000
_cell.length_c   1.000
_cell.angle_alpha   90.00
_cell.angle_beta   90.00
_cell.angle_gamma   90.00
#
_symmetry.space_group_name_H-M   'P 1'
#
loop_
_entity.id
_entity.type
_entity.pdbx_description
1 polymer ?
#
loop_
_entity_poly.entity_id
_entity_poly.type
_entity_poly.pdbx_seq_one_letter_code
_entity_poly.pdbx_strand_id
1 'polypeptide(L)'
;MSTATSTILGLIFLGLGNASVFLMYKLWGYPFDHETRTSAAPKSLMFVHRAIGYAYLILYIFMMWHMVPRLWNYQIELPPRTVAHLMLGITIGVLLLVKISILRFFRHFEEAMPYIGTALLICTYLLIGLSIPFTLRESTLRVFSDASIERTHTRLQMAGLPPDAPLDELATRRKLREGQDVLLKKCVQCHDLRTILARPRTPPDWVRTVDRMAIKPMIGEPISLEDQWTVSAYLIAITPELQVSAKEQRRQRMQASQAQNALAVLTNPDEVAGEVIVNPDEVIVNPDEEIVNPDEVEETDETSAEDTYDPEAARELFEITCSLCHDLSDVDNVPPTSEEETTELIARMIDNGLFLEEEDIKIIARYLNETYVNP
;
A
#
# COMPACT_ATOMS: atom_id res chain seq x y z
N MET A 1 -16.48 -11.09 9.59
CA MET A 1 -15.30 -11.53 10.37
C MET A 1 -14.23 -10.46 10.25
N SER A 2 -13.56 -10.12 11.36
CA SER A 2 -12.44 -9.17 11.31
C SER A 2 -11.24 -9.77 10.57
N THR A 3 -10.32 -8.92 10.13
CA THR A 3 -9.04 -9.32 9.52
C THR A 3 -8.24 -10.20 10.48
N ALA A 4 -8.13 -9.79 11.75
CA ALA A 4 -7.44 -10.55 12.80
C ALA A 4 -8.00 -11.97 12.98
N THR A 5 -9.33 -12.12 13.06
CA THR A 5 -9.96 -13.45 13.17
C THR A 5 -9.66 -14.31 11.95
N SER A 6 -9.70 -13.72 10.75
CA SER A 6 -9.43 -14.45 9.51
C SER A 6 -7.98 -14.94 9.44
N THR A 7 -7.02 -14.11 9.88
CA THR A 7 -5.59 -14.49 9.95
C THR A 7 -5.36 -15.62 10.95
N ILE A 8 -5.95 -15.53 12.15
CA ILE A 8 -5.81 -16.57 13.18
C ILE A 8 -6.36 -17.91 12.67
N LEU A 9 -7.56 -17.90 12.09
CA LEU A 9 -8.16 -19.13 11.54
C LEU A 9 -7.33 -19.70 10.39
N GLY A 10 -6.76 -18.85 9.53
CA GLY A 10 -5.84 -19.28 8.48
C GLY A 10 -4.58 -19.95 9.04
N LEU A 11 -3.99 -19.40 10.10
CA LEU A 11 -2.83 -20.01 10.77
C LEU A 11 -3.17 -21.34 11.44
N ILE A 12 -4.33 -21.44 12.10
CA ILE A 12 -4.82 -22.70 12.66
C ILE A 12 -5.04 -23.73 11.55
N PHE A 13 -5.64 -23.31 10.42
CA PHE A 13 -5.87 -24.17 9.26
C PHE A 13 -4.56 -24.70 8.66
N LEU A 14 -3.52 -23.86 8.57
CA LEU A 14 -2.18 -24.27 8.16
C LEU A 14 -1.55 -25.25 9.16
N GLY A 15 -1.68 -24.99 10.46
CA GLY A 15 -1.18 -25.87 11.51
C GLY A 15 -1.82 -27.26 11.47
N LEU A 16 -3.15 -27.32 11.30
CA LEU A 16 -3.89 -28.58 11.11
C LEU A 16 -3.45 -29.30 9.83
N GLY A 17 -3.25 -28.58 8.73
CA GLY A 17 -2.75 -29.14 7.47
C GLY A 17 -1.38 -29.80 7.64
N ASN A 18 -0.44 -29.09 8.28
CA ASN A 18 0.89 -29.62 8.58
C ASN A 18 0.83 -30.87 9.47
N ALA A 19 0.09 -30.81 10.58
CA ALA A 19 -0.07 -31.94 11.47
C ALA A 19 -0.71 -33.14 10.77
N SER A 20 -1.71 -32.90 9.91
CA SER A 20 -2.39 -33.95 9.15
C SER A 20 -1.46 -34.66 8.17
N VAL A 21 -0.71 -33.90 7.36
CA VAL A 21 0.22 -34.46 6.35
C VAL A 21 1.43 -35.12 7.00
N PHE A 22 2.01 -34.52 8.05
CA PHE A 22 3.11 -35.14 8.80
C PHE A 22 2.68 -36.49 9.37
N LEU A 23 1.50 -36.54 10.01
CA LEU A 23 0.98 -37.77 10.59
C LEU A 23 0.61 -38.79 9.51
N MET A 24 0.09 -38.34 8.35
CA MET A 24 -0.17 -39.21 7.19
C MET A 24 1.12 -39.89 6.71
N TYR A 25 2.20 -39.13 6.50
CA TYR A 25 3.48 -39.72 6.08
C TYR A 25 4.05 -40.67 7.12
N LYS A 26 3.94 -40.34 8.41
CA LYS A 26 4.33 -41.24 9.49
C LYS A 26 3.52 -42.54 9.47
N LEU A 27 2.20 -42.44 9.28
CA LEU A 27 1.30 -43.61 9.22
C LEU A 27 1.57 -44.47 7.98
N TRP A 28 1.99 -43.87 6.87
CA TRP A 28 2.31 -44.60 5.65
C TRP A 28 3.64 -45.37 5.71
N GLY A 29 4.52 -45.02 6.66
CA GLY A 29 5.74 -45.78 6.94
C GLY A 29 5.50 -47.11 7.66
N TYR A 30 4.30 -47.39 8.15
CA TYR A 30 3.98 -48.69 8.77
C TYR A 30 3.63 -49.73 7.69
N PRO A 31 4.04 -51.00 7.85
CA PRO A 31 3.72 -52.05 6.90
C PRO A 31 2.20 -52.21 6.77
N PHE A 32 1.75 -52.26 5.51
CA PHE A 32 0.35 -52.41 5.13
C PHE A 32 0.15 -53.77 4.48
N ASP A 33 -0.75 -54.57 5.02
CA ASP A 33 -1.13 -55.84 4.44
C ASP A 33 -2.23 -55.60 3.39
N HIS A 34 -1.88 -55.77 2.12
CA HIS A 34 -2.77 -55.54 0.99
C HIS A 34 -3.88 -56.59 0.85
N GLU A 35 -3.70 -57.80 1.41
CA GLU A 35 -4.70 -58.86 1.36
C GLU A 35 -5.77 -58.64 2.43
N THR A 36 -5.37 -58.32 3.66
CA THR A 36 -6.30 -58.08 4.77
C THR A 36 -6.77 -56.62 4.86
N ARG A 37 -6.14 -55.70 4.09
CA ARG A 37 -6.34 -54.24 4.15
C ARG A 37 -6.17 -53.69 5.57
N THR A 38 -5.24 -54.28 6.33
CA THR A 38 -4.94 -53.85 7.70
C THR A 38 -3.56 -53.21 7.76
N SER A 39 -3.46 -52.11 8.50
CA SER A 39 -2.19 -51.45 8.80
C SER A 39 -1.71 -51.88 10.18
N ALA A 40 -0.40 -52.07 10.32
CA ALA A 40 0.23 -52.25 11.63
C ALA A 40 0.28 -50.94 12.45
N ALA A 41 -0.24 -49.83 11.93
CA ALA A 41 -0.20 -48.53 12.58
C ALA A 41 -0.98 -48.52 13.91
N PRO A 42 -0.49 -47.80 14.94
CA PRO A 42 -1.19 -47.63 16.21
C PRO A 42 -2.57 -46.99 16.01
N LYS A 43 -3.61 -47.62 16.59
CA LYS A 43 -5.01 -47.14 16.51
C LYS A 43 -5.19 -45.70 17.03
N SER A 44 -4.41 -45.30 18.05
CA SER A 44 -4.42 -43.95 18.59
C SER A 44 -3.95 -42.91 17.56
N LEU A 45 -2.87 -43.19 16.82
CA LEU A 45 -2.38 -42.29 15.77
C LEU A 45 -3.36 -42.19 14.60
N MET A 46 -3.98 -43.30 14.21
CA MET A 46 -5.04 -43.27 13.20
C MET A 46 -6.25 -42.43 13.63
N PHE A 47 -6.66 -42.55 14.91
CA PHE A 47 -7.74 -41.74 15.47
C PHE A 47 -7.38 -40.25 15.47
N VAL A 48 -6.16 -39.89 15.91
CA VAL A 48 -5.67 -38.52 15.91
C VAL A 48 -5.64 -37.95 14.48
N HIS A 49 -5.14 -38.71 13.49
CA HIS A 49 -5.16 -38.27 12.09
C HIS A 49 -6.57 -37.97 11.59
N ARG A 50 -7.53 -38.84 11.93
CA ARG A 50 -8.94 -38.66 11.55
C ARG A 50 -9.57 -37.46 12.24
N ALA A 51 -9.30 -37.25 13.52
CA ALA A 51 -9.79 -36.10 14.28
C ALA A 51 -9.24 -34.78 13.70
N ILE A 52 -7.95 -34.71 13.40
CA ILE A 52 -7.32 -33.56 12.74
C ILE A 52 -7.95 -33.33 11.35
N GLY A 53 -8.18 -34.40 10.59
CA GLY A 53 -8.83 -34.31 9.27
C GLY A 53 -10.26 -33.75 9.34
N TYR A 54 -11.05 -34.15 10.33
CA TYR A 54 -12.38 -33.59 10.56
C TYR A 54 -12.32 -32.14 11.03
N ALA A 55 -11.41 -31.80 11.94
CA ALA A 55 -11.19 -30.42 12.38
C ALA A 55 -10.83 -29.52 11.20
N TYR A 56 -9.94 -29.97 10.31
CA TYR A 56 -9.58 -29.27 9.07
C TYR A 56 -10.79 -29.05 8.16
N LEU A 57 -11.60 -30.09 7.92
CA LEU A 57 -12.80 -29.99 7.08
C LEU A 57 -13.85 -29.04 7.66
N ILE A 58 -14.13 -29.14 8.95
CA ILE A 58 -15.10 -28.28 9.65
C ILE A 58 -14.64 -26.81 9.57
N LEU A 59 -13.36 -26.57 9.82
CA LEU A 59 -12.78 -25.23 9.74
C LEU A 59 -12.85 -24.68 8.31
N TYR A 60 -12.56 -25.50 7.29
CA TYR A 60 -12.73 -25.11 5.88
C TYR A 60 -14.17 -24.69 5.59
N ILE A 61 -15.16 -25.51 5.97
CA ILE A 61 -16.58 -25.21 5.74
C ILE A 61 -16.99 -23.92 6.46
N PHE A 62 -16.55 -23.73 7.71
CA PHE A 62 -16.83 -22.51 8.47
C PHE A 62 -16.25 -21.26 7.79
N MET A 63 -14.99 -21.31 7.33
CA MET A 63 -14.39 -20.20 6.60
C MET A 63 -15.13 -19.92 5.28
N MET A 64 -15.46 -20.96 4.51
CA MET A 64 -16.18 -20.83 3.24
C MET A 64 -17.58 -20.23 3.44
N TRP A 65 -18.29 -20.62 4.51
CA TRP A 65 -19.60 -20.07 4.86
C TRP A 65 -19.58 -18.54 5.02
N HIS A 66 -18.51 -18.00 5.59
CA HIS A 66 -18.37 -16.55 5.78
C HIS A 66 -17.73 -15.82 4.60
N MET A 67 -16.84 -16.48 3.85
CA MET A 67 -16.08 -15.84 2.77
C MET A 67 -16.81 -15.87 1.43
N VAL A 68 -17.54 -16.95 1.11
CA VAL A 68 -18.24 -17.11 -0.18
C VAL A 68 -19.32 -16.05 -0.40
N PRO A 69 -20.17 -15.71 0.58
CA PRO A 69 -21.19 -14.66 0.39
C PRO A 69 -20.59 -13.29 0.05
N ARG A 70 -19.33 -13.03 0.43
CA ARG A 70 -18.64 -11.78 0.09
C ARG A 70 -18.51 -11.58 -1.43
N LEU A 71 -18.45 -12.66 -2.21
CA LEU A 71 -18.33 -12.60 -3.67
C LEU A 71 -19.52 -11.88 -4.33
N TRP A 72 -20.71 -11.97 -3.74
CA TRP A 72 -21.90 -11.28 -4.26
C TRP A 72 -21.86 -9.77 -4.09
N ASN A 73 -21.01 -9.27 -3.18
CA ASN A 73 -20.85 -7.83 -2.96
C ASN A 73 -19.80 -7.21 -3.88
N TYR A 74 -19.06 -8.01 -4.66
CA TYR A 74 -18.12 -7.49 -5.66
C TYR A 74 -18.87 -7.24 -6.97
N GLN A 75 -19.06 -5.98 -7.32
CA GLN A 75 -19.73 -5.53 -8.56
C GLN A 75 -18.74 -5.12 -9.67
N ILE A 76 -17.44 -5.32 -9.45
CA ILE A 76 -16.32 -4.89 -10.30
C ILE A 76 -15.29 -6.01 -10.41
N GLU A 77 -14.44 -5.94 -11.45
CA GLU A 77 -13.37 -6.89 -11.71
C GLU A 77 -12.53 -7.16 -10.45
N LEU A 78 -12.43 -8.43 -10.07
CA LEU A 78 -11.72 -8.84 -8.87
C LEU A 78 -10.22 -8.57 -9.03
N PRO A 79 -9.53 -8.00 -8.02
CA PRO A 79 -8.09 -7.88 -8.04
C PRO A 79 -7.43 -9.24 -8.31
N PRO A 80 -6.34 -9.33 -9.08
CA PRO A 80 -5.70 -10.61 -9.42
C PRO A 80 -5.37 -11.47 -8.20
N ARG A 81 -5.01 -10.83 -7.08
CA ARG A 81 -4.80 -11.51 -5.79
C ARG A 81 -6.06 -12.20 -5.27
N THR A 82 -7.19 -11.50 -5.30
CA THR A 82 -8.48 -12.05 -4.85
C THR A 82 -8.91 -13.21 -5.72
N VAL A 83 -8.68 -13.11 -7.04
CA VAL A 83 -8.89 -14.22 -7.98
C VAL A 83 -8.00 -15.42 -7.62
N ALA A 84 -6.70 -15.21 -7.41
CA ALA A 84 -5.78 -16.28 -7.03
C ALA A 84 -6.18 -16.94 -5.69
N HIS A 85 -6.54 -16.15 -4.69
CA HIS A 85 -7.02 -16.66 -3.40
C HIS A 85 -8.31 -17.48 -3.55
N LEU A 86 -9.26 -16.99 -4.35
CA LEU A 86 -10.52 -17.68 -4.66
C LEU A 86 -10.25 -19.02 -5.38
N MET A 87 -9.40 -19.02 -6.41
CA MET A 87 -9.05 -20.23 -7.16
C MET A 87 -8.41 -21.28 -6.25
N LEU A 88 -7.49 -20.89 -5.36
CA LEU A 88 -6.90 -21.80 -4.38
C LEU A 88 -7.93 -22.33 -3.38
N GLY A 89 -8.80 -21.46 -2.86
CA GLY A 89 -9.85 -21.84 -1.90
C GLY A 89 -10.85 -22.84 -2.50
N ILE A 90 -11.26 -22.64 -3.76
CA ILE A 90 -12.11 -23.57 -4.51
C ILE A 90 -11.37 -24.88 -4.78
N THR A 91 -10.09 -24.81 -5.20
CA THR A 91 -9.26 -25.99 -5.46
C THR A 91 -9.15 -26.88 -4.23
N ILE A 92 -8.93 -26.30 -3.04
CA ILE A 92 -8.93 -27.04 -1.77
C ILE A 92 -10.27 -27.75 -1.55
N GLY A 93 -11.39 -27.09 -1.82
CA GLY A 93 -12.73 -27.69 -1.71
C GLY A 93 -12.93 -28.88 -2.64
N VAL A 94 -12.52 -28.74 -3.91
CA VAL A 94 -12.58 -29.82 -4.91
C VAL A 94 -11.71 -31.00 -4.46
N LEU A 95 -10.47 -30.75 -4.02
CA LEU A 95 -9.57 -31.79 -3.52
C LEU A 95 -10.13 -32.51 -2.28
N LEU A 96 -10.79 -31.79 -1.37
CA LEU A 96 -11.47 -32.39 -0.22
C LEU A 96 -12.65 -33.28 -0.65
N LEU A 97 -13.47 -32.84 -1.59
CA LEU A 97 -14.58 -33.64 -2.14
C LEU A 97 -14.07 -34.89 -2.85
N VAL A 98 -13.01 -34.79 -3.64
CA VAL A 98 -12.35 -35.94 -4.29
C VAL A 98 -11.81 -36.90 -3.24
N LYS A 99 -11.11 -36.40 -2.20
CA LYS A 99 -10.60 -37.22 -1.08
C LYS A 99 -11.72 -37.98 -0.37
N ILE A 100 -12.84 -37.32 -0.07
CA ILE A 100 -14.01 -37.96 0.55
C ILE A 100 -14.63 -39.00 -0.38
N SER A 101 -14.71 -38.70 -1.68
CA SER A 101 -15.27 -39.60 -2.69
C SER A 101 -14.43 -40.87 -2.86
N ILE A 102 -13.10 -40.76 -2.86
CA ILE A 102 -12.18 -41.91 -2.89
C ILE A 102 -12.40 -42.79 -1.66
N LEU A 103 -12.44 -42.21 -0.46
CA LEU A 103 -12.63 -42.96 0.77
C LEU A 103 -14.01 -43.65 0.87
N ARG A 104 -15.06 -43.06 0.28
CA ARG A 104 -16.43 -43.56 0.42
C ARG A 104 -16.87 -44.48 -0.72
N PHE A 105 -16.46 -44.18 -1.95
CA PHE A 105 -16.97 -44.84 -3.16
C PHE A 105 -15.86 -45.50 -3.98
N PHE A 106 -14.67 -44.90 -4.06
CA PHE A 106 -13.59 -45.35 -4.96
C PHE A 106 -12.34 -45.81 -4.21
N ARG A 107 -12.51 -46.73 -3.26
CA ARG A 107 -11.43 -47.22 -2.39
C ARG A 107 -10.26 -47.87 -3.11
N HIS A 108 -10.42 -48.25 -4.38
CA HIS A 108 -9.31 -48.77 -5.17
C HIS A 108 -8.26 -47.70 -5.55
N PHE A 109 -8.57 -46.40 -5.38
CA PHE A 109 -7.61 -45.29 -5.57
C PHE A 109 -6.95 -44.84 -4.26
N GLU A 110 -6.96 -45.66 -3.20
CA GLU A 110 -6.37 -45.31 -1.90
C GLU A 110 -4.86 -44.96 -1.99
N GLU A 111 -4.13 -45.44 -3.00
CA GLU A 111 -2.73 -45.10 -3.25
C GLU A 111 -2.51 -43.62 -3.61
N ALA A 112 -3.51 -42.96 -4.17
CA ALA A 112 -3.44 -41.53 -4.53
C ALA A 112 -3.54 -40.60 -3.30
N MET A 113 -3.89 -41.14 -2.12
CA MET A 113 -4.25 -40.35 -0.93
C MET A 113 -3.15 -39.38 -0.48
N PRO A 114 -1.85 -39.73 -0.52
CA PRO A 114 -0.81 -38.82 -0.06
C PRO A 114 -0.47 -37.72 -1.05
N TYR A 115 -0.62 -37.97 -2.34
CA TYR A 115 -0.54 -36.91 -3.35
C TYR A 115 -1.64 -35.87 -3.13
N ILE A 116 -2.88 -36.31 -2.88
CA ILE A 116 -3.99 -35.39 -2.57
C ILE A 116 -3.75 -34.66 -1.24
N GLY A 117 -3.28 -35.35 -0.20
CA GLY A 117 -2.95 -34.76 1.09
C GLY A 117 -1.87 -33.67 0.97
N THR A 118 -0.83 -33.91 0.19
CA THR A 118 0.25 -32.96 -0.05
C THR A 118 -0.20 -31.80 -0.95
N ALA A 119 -1.00 -32.06 -1.98
CA ALA A 119 -1.59 -31.01 -2.81
C ALA A 119 -2.46 -30.05 -1.99
N LEU A 120 -3.27 -30.59 -1.05
CA LEU A 120 -4.04 -29.78 -0.10
C LEU A 120 -3.13 -28.89 0.74
N LEU A 121 -2.02 -29.42 1.27
CA LEU A 121 -1.07 -28.65 2.06
C LEU A 121 -0.39 -27.54 1.23
N ILE A 122 0.05 -27.85 0.02
CA ILE A 122 0.65 -26.86 -0.90
C ILE A 122 -0.34 -25.74 -1.18
N CYS A 123 -1.59 -26.07 -1.53
CA CYS A 123 -2.63 -25.06 -1.76
C CYS A 123 -2.86 -24.20 -0.52
N THR A 124 -2.84 -24.78 0.67
CA THR A 124 -2.99 -24.05 1.94
C THR A 124 -1.80 -23.12 2.21
N TYR A 125 -0.57 -23.56 1.95
CA TYR A 125 0.61 -22.68 2.04
C TYR A 125 0.51 -21.50 1.07
N LEU A 126 0.15 -21.74 -0.19
CA LEU A 126 -0.02 -20.69 -1.19
C LEU A 126 -1.13 -19.71 -0.80
N LEU A 127 -2.28 -20.23 -0.33
CA LEU A 127 -3.41 -19.41 0.09
C LEU A 127 -3.05 -18.51 1.28
N ILE A 128 -2.31 -19.05 2.25
CA ILE A 128 -1.82 -18.30 3.41
C ILE A 128 -0.73 -17.29 3.01
N GLY A 129 0.17 -17.67 2.12
CA GLY A 129 1.20 -16.78 1.57
C GLY A 129 0.63 -15.57 0.83
N LEU A 130 -0.52 -15.71 0.17
CA LEU A 130 -1.23 -14.59 -0.45
C LEU A 130 -1.96 -13.68 0.57
N SER A 131 -2.21 -14.17 1.78
CA SER A 131 -3.09 -13.52 2.76
C SER A 131 -2.34 -12.81 3.88
N ILE A 132 -1.34 -13.47 4.49
CA ILE A 132 -0.64 -12.97 5.70
C ILE A 132 0.19 -11.71 5.45
N PRO A 133 1.04 -11.62 4.41
CA PRO A 133 1.94 -10.47 4.23
C PRO A 133 1.20 -9.14 4.16
N PHE A 134 -0.01 -9.13 3.62
CA PHE A 134 -0.83 -7.93 3.54
C PHE A 134 -1.35 -7.49 4.92
N THR A 135 -1.85 -8.42 5.73
CA THR A 135 -2.31 -8.10 7.08
C THR A 135 -1.18 -7.61 7.98
N LEU A 136 0.04 -8.14 7.78
CA LEU A 136 1.23 -7.65 8.46
C LEU A 136 1.64 -6.25 7.96
N ARG A 137 1.61 -6.02 6.65
CA ARG A 137 1.86 -4.69 6.07
C ARG A 137 0.86 -3.66 6.59
N GLU A 138 -0.42 -4.02 6.70
CA GLU A 138 -1.46 -3.18 7.25
C GLU A 138 -1.22 -2.85 8.74
N SER A 139 -0.78 -3.83 9.53
CA SER A 139 -0.43 -3.62 10.94
C SER A 139 0.82 -2.77 11.17
N THR A 140 1.68 -2.65 10.15
CA THR A 140 2.90 -1.84 10.17
C THR A 140 2.72 -0.46 9.54
N LEU A 141 1.53 -0.15 9.01
CA LEU A 141 1.24 1.19 8.50
C LEU A 141 1.34 2.22 9.64
N ARG A 142 2.25 3.18 9.47
CA ARG A 142 2.50 4.30 10.41
C ARG A 142 1.25 5.13 10.66
N VAL A 143 0.29 5.12 9.73
CA VAL A 143 -1.04 5.73 9.81
C VAL A 143 -1.75 5.46 11.15
N PHE A 144 -1.58 4.27 11.73
CA PHE A 144 -2.25 3.89 12.99
C PHE A 144 -1.38 4.08 14.24
N SER A 145 -0.17 4.64 14.10
CA SER A 145 0.71 4.96 15.23
C SER A 145 0.16 6.13 16.04
N ASP A 146 0.57 6.23 17.30
CA ASP A 146 0.11 7.29 18.21
C ASP A 146 0.52 8.68 17.69
N ALA A 147 1.71 8.80 17.10
CA ALA A 147 2.17 10.02 16.45
C ALA A 147 1.31 10.41 15.23
N SER A 148 0.83 9.44 14.46
CA SER A 148 -0.06 9.70 13.32
C SER A 148 -1.46 10.14 13.78
N ILE A 149 -1.95 9.52 14.85
CA ILE A 149 -3.22 9.88 15.49
C ILE A 149 -3.19 11.34 15.97
N GLU A 150 -2.13 11.72 16.70
CA GLU A 150 -1.97 13.09 17.19
C GLU A 150 -1.95 14.11 16.04
N ARG A 151 -1.14 13.85 15.00
CA ARG A 151 -1.12 14.71 13.80
C ARG A 151 -2.47 14.79 13.10
N THR A 152 -3.21 13.68 13.06
CA THR A 152 -4.55 13.65 12.46
C THR A 152 -5.50 14.53 13.25
N HIS A 153 -5.43 14.50 14.59
CA HIS A 153 -6.23 15.36 15.46
C HIS A 153 -6.00 16.84 15.14
N THR A 154 -4.73 17.28 15.09
CA THR A 154 -4.39 18.67 14.73
C THR A 154 -4.95 19.05 13.36
N ARG A 155 -4.82 18.18 12.36
CA ARG A 155 -5.30 18.46 10.98
C ARG A 155 -6.82 18.47 10.86
N LEU A 156 -7.51 17.69 11.68
CA LEU A 156 -8.98 17.66 11.71
C LEU A 156 -9.57 19.01 12.16
N GLN A 157 -8.88 19.74 13.04
CA GLN A 157 -9.29 21.08 13.45
C GLN A 157 -9.32 22.07 12.27
N MET A 158 -8.44 21.86 11.29
CA MET A 158 -8.34 22.68 10.09
C MET A 158 -9.14 22.12 8.91
N ALA A 159 -9.75 20.95 9.03
CA ALA A 159 -10.42 20.26 7.93
C ALA A 159 -11.75 20.90 7.51
N GLY A 160 -12.24 21.90 8.25
CA GLY A 160 -13.53 22.53 7.97
C GLY A 160 -14.73 21.61 8.21
N LEU A 161 -14.59 20.64 9.12
CA LEU A 161 -15.71 19.82 9.58
C LEU A 161 -16.74 20.66 10.34
N PRO A 162 -18.02 20.25 10.32
CA PRO A 162 -19.07 20.91 11.12
C PRO A 162 -18.72 20.98 12.61
N PRO A 163 -19.20 22.00 13.36
CA PRO A 163 -18.89 22.16 14.79
C PRO A 163 -19.35 21.01 15.69
N ASP A 164 -20.31 20.21 15.24
CA ASP A 164 -20.84 19.03 15.92
C ASP A 164 -20.04 17.75 15.64
N ALA A 165 -19.05 17.79 14.74
CA ALA A 165 -18.22 16.63 14.45
C ALA A 165 -17.31 16.28 15.65
N PRO A 166 -17.33 15.02 16.15
CA PRO A 166 -16.55 14.63 17.31
C PRO A 166 -15.07 14.40 16.94
N LEU A 167 -14.29 15.47 16.82
CA LEU A 167 -12.89 15.42 16.34
C LEU A 167 -12.02 14.45 17.15
N ASP A 168 -12.16 14.44 18.48
CA ASP A 168 -11.45 13.53 19.38
C ASP A 168 -11.77 12.06 19.09
N GLU A 169 -13.02 11.75 18.73
CA GLU A 169 -13.42 10.40 18.39
C GLU A 169 -12.90 9.99 17.02
N LEU A 170 -12.99 10.90 16.03
CA LEU A 170 -12.54 10.69 14.66
C LEU A 170 -11.04 10.41 14.59
N ALA A 171 -10.24 11.05 15.44
CA ALA A 171 -8.81 10.83 15.59
C ALA A 171 -8.47 9.59 16.43
N THR A 172 -9.29 8.54 16.46
CA THR A 172 -8.96 7.29 17.17
C THR A 172 -8.57 6.17 16.21
N ARG A 173 -7.69 5.26 16.64
CA ARG A 173 -7.33 4.07 15.86
C ARG A 173 -8.57 3.26 15.42
N ARG A 174 -9.62 3.22 16.25
CA ARG A 174 -10.89 2.58 15.93
C ARG A 174 -11.59 3.31 14.78
N LYS A 175 -11.83 4.62 14.90
CA LYS A 175 -12.51 5.41 13.87
C LYS A 175 -11.74 5.47 12.56
N LEU A 176 -10.40 5.57 12.59
CA LEU A 176 -9.60 5.51 11.37
C LEU A 176 -9.75 4.17 10.62
N ARG A 177 -9.87 3.04 11.34
CA ARG A 177 -10.19 1.75 10.71
C ARG A 177 -11.61 1.69 10.17
N GLU A 178 -12.57 2.28 10.87
CA GLU A 178 -13.93 2.44 10.35
C GLU A 178 -13.93 3.29 9.06
N GLY A 179 -13.10 4.33 8.98
CA GLY A 179 -12.95 5.17 7.79
C GLY A 179 -12.34 4.43 6.61
N GLN A 180 -11.31 3.61 6.87
CA GLN A 180 -10.77 2.69 5.87
C GLN A 180 -11.85 1.72 5.35
N ASP A 181 -12.67 1.19 6.25
CA ASP A 181 -13.78 0.30 5.91
C ASP A 181 -14.84 1.00 5.05
N VAL A 182 -15.19 2.26 5.36
CA VAL A 182 -16.09 3.08 4.54
C VAL A 182 -15.49 3.29 3.14
N LEU A 183 -14.21 3.65 3.04
CA LEU A 183 -13.52 3.81 1.76
C LEU A 183 -13.61 2.54 0.91
N LEU A 184 -13.28 1.38 1.50
CA LEU A 184 -13.23 0.09 0.83
C LEU A 184 -14.62 -0.53 0.55
N LYS A 185 -15.69 -0.06 1.18
CA LYS A 185 -17.04 -0.59 0.96
C LYS A 185 -17.93 0.32 0.14
N LYS A 186 -17.80 1.65 0.29
CA LYS A 186 -18.68 2.64 -0.32
C LYS A 186 -17.99 3.37 -1.48
N CYS A 187 -16.79 3.89 -1.28
CA CYS A 187 -16.13 4.71 -2.31
C CYS A 187 -15.65 3.90 -3.50
N VAL A 188 -15.17 2.67 -3.26
CA VAL A 188 -14.66 1.81 -4.34
C VAL A 188 -15.75 1.19 -5.22
N GLN A 189 -17.03 1.38 -4.89
CA GLN A 189 -18.12 0.85 -5.71
C GLN A 189 -18.16 1.49 -7.11
N CYS A 190 -17.78 2.77 -7.19
CA CYS A 190 -17.77 3.54 -8.44
C CYS A 190 -16.36 3.98 -8.88
N HIS A 191 -15.37 3.92 -7.99
CA HIS A 191 -14.00 4.36 -8.26
C HIS A 191 -12.99 3.25 -7.95
N ASP A 192 -11.90 3.16 -8.70
CA ASP A 192 -10.78 2.33 -8.24
C ASP A 192 -10.01 3.04 -7.11
N LEU A 193 -9.43 2.27 -6.19
CA LEU A 193 -8.69 2.83 -5.05
C LEU A 193 -7.51 3.70 -5.51
N ARG A 194 -6.90 3.34 -6.65
CA ARG A 194 -5.77 4.06 -7.24
C ARG A 194 -6.17 5.49 -7.61
N THR A 195 -7.35 5.69 -8.18
CA THR A 195 -7.89 6.98 -8.63
C THR A 195 -8.25 7.85 -7.45
N ILE A 196 -8.84 7.26 -6.41
CA ILE A 196 -9.17 7.98 -5.17
C ILE A 196 -7.89 8.55 -4.55
N LEU A 197 -6.86 7.71 -4.44
CA LEU A 197 -5.60 8.02 -3.77
C LEU A 197 -4.54 8.67 -4.67
N ALA A 198 -4.82 8.87 -5.96
CA ALA A 198 -3.84 9.33 -6.95
C ALA A 198 -3.28 10.73 -6.65
N ARG A 199 -4.12 11.61 -6.09
CA ARG A 199 -3.74 12.99 -5.77
C ARG A 199 -3.91 13.22 -4.27
N PRO A 200 -2.83 13.43 -3.51
CA PRO A 200 -2.92 13.92 -2.15
C PRO A 200 -3.68 15.25 -2.12
N ARG A 201 -4.42 15.52 -1.04
CA ARG A 201 -5.25 16.72 -0.90
C ARG A 201 -5.07 17.32 0.49
N THR A 202 -5.35 18.61 0.59
CA THR A 202 -5.45 19.31 1.87
C THR A 202 -6.61 18.73 2.70
N PRO A 203 -6.60 18.87 4.05
CA PRO A 203 -7.71 18.39 4.87
C PRO A 203 -9.10 18.93 4.46
N PRO A 204 -9.26 20.26 4.20
CA PRO A 204 -10.52 20.79 3.67
C PRO A 204 -10.93 20.20 2.32
N ASP A 205 -9.97 19.94 1.42
CA ASP A 205 -10.27 19.37 0.12
C ASP A 205 -10.76 17.93 0.19
N TRP A 206 -10.27 17.16 1.16
CA TRP A 206 -10.80 15.82 1.42
C TRP A 206 -12.25 15.87 1.87
N VAL A 207 -12.57 16.70 2.86
CA VAL A 207 -13.96 16.87 3.35
C VAL A 207 -14.88 17.30 2.20
N ARG A 208 -14.50 18.35 1.46
CA ARG A 208 -15.27 18.79 0.26
C ARG A 208 -15.44 17.69 -0.77
N THR A 209 -14.42 16.87 -1.00
CA THR A 209 -14.49 15.78 -1.97
C THR A 209 -15.47 14.69 -1.51
N VAL A 210 -15.42 14.32 -0.23
CA VAL A 210 -16.33 13.33 0.35
C VAL A 210 -17.77 13.84 0.36
N ASP A 211 -18.01 15.10 0.73
CA ASP A 211 -19.35 15.72 0.70
C ASP A 211 -19.96 15.69 -0.71
N ARG A 212 -19.14 16.03 -1.73
CA ARG A 212 -19.57 15.96 -3.13
C ARG A 212 -19.88 14.53 -3.57
N MET A 213 -19.23 13.52 -3.01
CA MET A 213 -19.51 12.12 -3.33
C MET A 213 -20.74 11.59 -2.60
N ALA A 214 -20.99 12.05 -1.38
CA ALA A 214 -22.15 11.64 -0.58
C ALA A 214 -23.49 12.04 -1.23
N ILE A 215 -23.51 13.12 -2.01
CA ILE A 215 -24.69 13.57 -2.76
C ILE A 215 -24.86 12.88 -4.13
N LYS A 216 -23.88 12.09 -4.59
CA LYS A 216 -24.00 11.39 -5.88
C LYS A 216 -24.88 10.15 -5.75
N PRO A 217 -25.62 9.78 -6.81
CA PRO A 217 -26.32 8.50 -6.84
C PRO A 217 -25.32 7.35 -6.67
N MET A 218 -25.61 6.44 -5.74
CA MET A 218 -24.82 5.23 -5.51
C MET A 218 -25.72 3.99 -5.43
N ILE A 219 -25.15 2.82 -5.70
CA ILE A 219 -25.85 1.55 -5.62
C ILE A 219 -25.82 1.08 -4.17
N GLY A 220 -26.98 1.07 -3.50
CA GLY A 220 -27.11 0.59 -2.12
C GLY A 220 -27.30 1.70 -1.11
N GLU A 221 -26.72 1.54 0.08
CA GLU A 221 -26.92 2.46 1.20
C GLU A 221 -26.10 3.74 1.02
N PRO A 222 -26.73 4.93 1.13
CA PRO A 222 -26.04 6.22 1.05
C PRO A 222 -24.86 6.35 2.02
N ILE A 223 -23.94 7.26 1.71
CA ILE A 223 -22.87 7.65 2.66
C ILE A 223 -23.51 8.51 3.74
N SER A 224 -23.64 7.95 4.96
CA SER A 224 -24.21 8.69 6.10
C SER A 224 -23.29 9.85 6.50
N LEU A 225 -23.82 10.82 7.25
CA LEU A 225 -23.01 11.95 7.73
C LEU A 225 -21.83 11.48 8.61
N GLU A 226 -22.05 10.48 9.46
CA GLU A 226 -20.99 9.87 10.26
C GLU A 226 -19.94 9.18 9.37
N ASP A 227 -20.36 8.48 8.32
CA ASP A 227 -19.44 7.86 7.36
C ASP A 227 -18.60 8.91 6.62
N GLN A 228 -19.19 10.05 6.27
CA GLN A 228 -18.50 11.16 5.61
C GLN A 228 -17.36 11.69 6.47
N TRP A 229 -17.63 11.96 7.75
CA TRP A 229 -16.60 12.42 8.69
C TRP A 229 -15.53 11.36 8.92
N THR A 230 -15.96 10.11 9.10
CA THR A 230 -15.08 8.98 9.42
C THR A 230 -14.13 8.66 8.27
N VAL A 231 -14.62 8.66 7.01
CA VAL A 231 -13.77 8.45 5.84
C VAL A 231 -12.88 9.66 5.56
N SER A 232 -13.35 10.89 5.80
CA SER A 232 -12.53 12.10 5.66
C SER A 232 -11.36 12.09 6.63
N ALA A 233 -11.59 11.73 7.89
CA ALA A 233 -10.53 11.59 8.89
C ALA A 233 -9.47 10.55 8.48
N TYR A 234 -9.90 9.41 7.93
CA TYR A 234 -8.98 8.40 7.40
C TYR A 234 -8.16 8.92 6.21
N LEU A 235 -8.78 9.60 5.25
CA LEU A 235 -8.10 10.17 4.08
C LEU A 235 -7.07 11.23 4.49
N ILE A 236 -7.39 12.06 5.48
CA ILE A 236 -6.47 13.03 6.09
C ILE A 236 -5.29 12.32 6.75
N ALA A 237 -5.57 11.25 7.52
CA ALA A 237 -4.54 10.49 8.23
C ALA A 237 -3.51 9.84 7.29
N ILE A 238 -3.93 9.34 6.13
CA ILE A 238 -3.03 8.67 5.16
C ILE A 238 -2.32 9.64 4.20
N THR A 239 -2.68 10.93 4.21
CA THR A 239 -2.18 11.91 3.23
C THR A 239 -0.65 12.04 3.22
N PRO A 240 0.08 12.04 4.36
CA PRO A 240 1.55 12.05 4.34
C PRO A 240 2.15 10.89 3.54
N GLU A 241 1.65 9.67 3.75
CA GLU A 241 2.11 8.49 3.03
C GLU A 241 1.79 8.59 1.53
N LEU A 242 0.66 9.21 1.17
CA LEU A 242 0.32 9.49 -0.24
C LEU A 242 1.28 10.51 -0.85
N GLN A 243 1.68 11.54 -0.12
CA GLN A 243 2.63 12.55 -0.60
C GLN A 243 4.02 11.95 -0.82
N VAL A 244 4.51 11.13 0.12
CA VAL A 244 5.79 10.40 -0.04
C VAL A 244 5.74 9.50 -1.27
N SER A 245 4.66 8.71 -1.43
CA SER A 245 4.47 7.86 -2.61
C SER A 245 4.38 8.65 -3.91
N ALA A 246 3.75 9.83 -3.89
CA ALA A 246 3.63 10.70 -5.06
C ALA A 246 4.97 11.35 -5.43
N LYS A 247 5.75 11.80 -4.44
CA LYS A 247 7.13 12.32 -4.61
C LYS A 247 8.01 11.26 -5.29
N GLU A 248 7.99 10.03 -4.78
CA GLU A 248 8.73 8.90 -5.35
C GLU A 248 8.32 8.61 -6.80
N GLN A 249 7.01 8.52 -7.06
CA GLN A 249 6.52 8.20 -8.40
C GLN A 249 6.88 9.31 -9.42
N ARG A 250 6.85 10.58 -9.00
CA ARG A 250 7.28 11.71 -9.84
C ARG A 250 8.75 11.61 -10.16
N ARG A 251 9.61 11.36 -9.16
CA ARG A 251 11.05 11.17 -9.36
C ARG A 251 11.35 10.04 -10.36
N GLN A 252 10.67 8.90 -10.21
CA GLN A 252 10.82 7.78 -11.16
C GLN A 252 10.38 8.13 -12.58
N ARG A 253 9.30 8.89 -12.75
CA ARG A 253 8.85 9.35 -14.07
C ARG A 253 9.82 10.35 -14.68
N MET A 254 10.37 11.26 -13.89
CA MET A 254 11.38 12.22 -14.34
C MET A 254 12.63 11.49 -14.82
N GLN A 255 13.15 10.55 -14.03
CA GLN A 255 14.29 9.71 -14.42
C GLN A 255 14.01 8.89 -15.68
N ALA A 256 12.81 8.32 -15.82
CA ALA A 256 12.43 7.61 -17.03
C ALA A 256 12.33 8.53 -18.25
N SER A 257 11.80 9.75 -18.09
CA SER A 257 11.72 10.78 -19.13
C SER A 257 13.12 11.26 -19.54
N GLN A 258 14.01 11.54 -18.59
CA GLN A 258 15.40 11.90 -18.84
C GLN A 258 16.15 10.79 -19.58
N ALA A 259 15.97 9.53 -19.18
CA ALA A 259 16.56 8.39 -19.88
C ALA A 259 16.02 8.24 -21.31
N GLN A 260 14.72 8.48 -21.52
CA GLN A 260 14.10 8.50 -22.86
C GLN A 260 14.63 9.65 -23.71
N ASN A 261 14.77 10.86 -23.14
CA ASN A 261 15.31 12.03 -23.84
C ASN A 261 16.78 11.82 -24.20
N ALA A 262 17.59 11.30 -23.27
CA ALA A 262 18.99 10.95 -23.54
C ALA A 262 19.09 9.89 -24.65
N LEU A 263 18.22 8.87 -24.64
CA LEU A 263 18.15 7.89 -25.73
C LEU A 263 17.74 8.53 -27.05
N ALA A 264 16.74 9.43 -27.05
CA ALA A 264 16.28 10.14 -28.24
C ALA A 264 17.40 10.99 -28.87
N VAL A 265 18.16 11.72 -28.05
CA VAL A 265 19.34 12.50 -28.47
C VAL A 265 20.40 11.61 -29.11
N LEU A 266 20.63 10.40 -28.57
CA LEU A 266 21.57 9.43 -29.15
C LEU A 266 21.06 8.80 -30.45
N THR A 267 19.74 8.62 -30.61
CA THR A 267 19.16 7.96 -31.79
C THR A 267 18.89 8.89 -32.96
N ASN A 268 18.56 10.17 -32.72
CA ASN A 268 18.24 11.15 -33.77
C ASN A 268 18.87 12.53 -33.44
N PRO A 269 20.19 12.71 -33.62
CA PRO A 269 20.87 13.97 -33.30
C PRO A 269 20.39 15.17 -34.14
N ASP A 270 19.84 14.95 -35.34
CA ASP A 270 19.38 16.00 -36.26
C ASP A 270 17.91 16.42 -36.09
N GLU A 271 17.10 15.67 -35.32
CA GLU A 271 15.65 15.93 -35.17
C GLU A 271 15.33 16.84 -33.96
N VAL A 272 16.27 16.99 -33.02
CA VAL A 272 16.13 17.86 -31.83
C VAL A 272 16.39 19.34 -32.17
N ALA A 273 16.93 19.65 -33.35
CA ALA A 273 17.12 21.03 -33.83
C ALA A 273 15.80 21.71 -34.30
N GLY A 274 14.67 20.99 -34.24
CA GLY A 274 13.45 21.37 -34.95
C GLY A 274 12.23 21.73 -34.11
N GLU A 275 12.25 21.70 -32.77
CA GLU A 275 11.16 22.32 -31.97
C GLU A 275 11.57 22.47 -30.49
N VAL A 276 12.63 23.24 -30.22
CA VAL A 276 12.78 23.85 -28.91
C VAL A 276 12.00 25.16 -28.96
N ILE A 277 10.81 25.19 -28.37
CA ILE A 277 10.19 26.46 -27.97
C ILE A 277 11.06 26.99 -26.82
N VAL A 278 12.14 27.67 -27.19
CA VAL A 278 12.87 28.59 -26.33
C VAL A 278 12.00 29.82 -26.23
N ASN A 279 11.57 30.18 -25.01
CA ASN A 279 11.38 31.59 -24.70
C ASN A 279 12.62 32.05 -23.92
N PRO A 280 13.17 33.23 -24.26
CA PRO A 280 14.55 33.59 -24.06
C PRO A 280 14.75 34.17 -22.66
N ASP A 281 15.78 33.72 -21.97
CA ASP A 281 16.80 34.58 -21.33
C ASP A 281 17.81 33.64 -20.66
N GLU A 282 18.70 33.12 -21.50
CA GLU A 282 19.86 32.32 -21.15
C GLU A 282 21.08 33.25 -21.10
N VAL A 283 21.85 33.21 -20.00
CA VAL A 283 23.25 33.65 -20.01
C VAL A 283 24.14 32.41 -20.04
N ILE A 284 24.71 32.23 -21.23
CA ILE A 284 25.74 31.28 -21.61
C ILE A 284 27.04 31.58 -20.85
N VAL A 285 27.69 30.54 -20.30
CA VAL A 285 29.16 30.55 -20.18
C VAL A 285 29.75 29.21 -20.66
N ASN A 286 30.83 29.36 -21.42
CA ASN A 286 31.53 28.43 -22.29
C ASN A 286 32.22 27.22 -21.62
N PRO A 287 32.62 26.22 -22.43
CA PRO A 287 33.35 25.03 -22.02
C PRO A 287 34.85 25.33 -22.00
N ASP A 288 35.50 25.14 -20.85
CA ASP A 288 36.94 24.87 -20.74
C ASP A 288 37.21 24.52 -19.27
N GLU A 289 37.17 23.22 -18.92
CA GLU A 289 37.87 22.78 -17.72
C GLU A 289 38.58 21.44 -17.95
N GLU A 290 39.82 21.47 -17.47
CA GLU A 290 40.95 20.61 -17.75
C GLU A 290 40.85 19.31 -16.94
N ILE A 291 41.18 18.17 -17.56
CA ILE A 291 41.23 16.88 -16.87
C ILE A 291 42.45 16.88 -15.94
N VAL A 292 42.22 17.01 -14.62
CA VAL A 292 43.26 16.80 -13.60
C VAL A 292 43.10 15.42 -12.94
N ASN A 293 44.25 14.74 -12.83
CA ASN A 293 44.47 13.35 -12.43
C ASN A 293 44.30 13.14 -10.89
N PRO A 294 43.72 12.04 -10.39
CA PRO A 294 43.32 11.90 -8.99
C PRO A 294 44.37 11.18 -8.12
N ASP A 295 45.57 11.76 -7.97
CA ASP A 295 46.59 11.23 -7.05
C ASP A 295 47.30 12.39 -6.32
N GLU A 296 46.60 13.00 -5.37
CA GLU A 296 47.23 13.69 -4.23
C GLU A 296 46.22 13.76 -3.08
N VAL A 297 46.25 12.73 -2.23
CA VAL A 297 45.58 12.71 -0.93
C VAL A 297 46.58 13.22 0.09
N GLU A 298 46.41 14.46 0.56
CA GLU A 298 47.00 14.93 1.81
C GLU A 298 45.88 15.27 2.81
N GLU A 299 45.89 14.55 3.94
CA GLU A 299 45.15 14.84 5.15
C GLU A 299 45.54 16.22 5.68
N THR A 300 44.57 17.11 5.94
CA THR A 300 44.49 17.84 7.22
C THR A 300 43.13 18.49 7.45
N ASP A 301 42.72 18.36 8.71
CA ASP A 301 41.98 19.29 9.56
C ASP A 301 40.45 19.29 9.59
N GLU A 302 39.94 18.91 10.76
CA GLU A 302 38.56 19.05 11.21
C GLU A 302 38.20 20.55 11.33
N THR A 303 37.63 21.16 10.29
CA THR A 303 36.75 22.32 10.47
C THR A 303 35.73 22.44 9.32
N SER A 304 34.47 22.68 9.70
CA SER A 304 33.27 22.90 8.88
C SER A 304 32.79 21.72 8.03
N ALA A 305 31.63 21.16 8.42
CA ALA A 305 30.78 20.46 7.49
C ALA A 305 30.36 21.47 6.42
N GLU A 306 31.02 21.40 5.27
CA GLU A 306 30.66 22.14 4.07
C GLU A 306 29.24 21.75 3.69
N ASP A 307 28.38 22.75 3.71
CA ASP A 307 27.00 22.74 3.28
C ASP A 307 26.97 22.42 1.79
N THR A 308 26.83 21.13 1.43
CA THR A 308 26.72 20.67 0.05
C THR A 308 25.35 21.03 -0.51
N TYR A 309 25.13 22.33 -0.69
CA TYR A 309 23.95 22.85 -1.36
C TYR A 309 24.16 22.81 -2.86
N ASP A 310 23.37 21.99 -3.54
CA ASP A 310 23.28 21.92 -4.99
C ASP A 310 22.03 22.68 -5.45
N PRO A 311 22.17 23.83 -6.15
CA PRO A 311 21.04 24.65 -6.56
C PRO A 311 20.13 23.93 -7.56
N GLU A 312 20.65 23.03 -8.39
CA GLU A 312 19.83 22.28 -9.35
C GLU A 312 18.98 21.22 -8.63
N ALA A 313 19.58 20.47 -7.70
CA ALA A 313 18.85 19.52 -6.86
C ALA A 313 17.83 20.23 -5.94
N ALA A 314 18.16 21.43 -5.44
CA ALA A 314 17.25 22.23 -4.61
C ALA A 314 16.03 22.71 -5.40
N ARG A 315 16.23 23.17 -6.65
CA ARG A 315 15.14 23.49 -7.59
C ARG A 315 14.27 22.27 -7.86
N GLU A 316 14.88 21.12 -8.18
CA GLU A 316 14.13 19.90 -8.45
C GLU A 316 13.28 19.49 -7.23
N LEU A 317 13.86 19.56 -6.03
CA LEU A 317 13.17 19.27 -4.79
C LEU A 317 11.97 20.20 -4.58
N PHE A 318 12.15 21.51 -4.80
CA PHE A 318 11.08 22.50 -4.76
C PHE A 318 9.97 22.16 -5.77
N GLU A 319 10.33 21.95 -7.04
CA GLU A 319 9.36 21.69 -8.11
C GLU A 319 8.54 20.42 -7.85
N ILE A 320 9.20 19.31 -7.48
CA ILE A 320 8.51 18.04 -7.22
C ILE A 320 7.56 18.17 -6.04
N THR A 321 7.98 18.90 -5.00
CA THR A 321 7.28 18.98 -3.71
C THR A 321 6.13 19.98 -3.76
N CYS A 322 6.40 21.23 -4.13
CA CYS A 322 5.41 22.30 -4.09
C CYS A 322 4.31 22.12 -5.15
N SER A 323 4.60 21.40 -6.25
CA SER A 323 3.59 21.08 -7.26
C SER A 323 2.72 19.85 -6.91
N LEU A 324 2.86 19.24 -5.72
CA LEU A 324 2.08 18.05 -5.34
C LEU A 324 0.57 18.34 -5.28
N CYS A 325 0.21 19.56 -4.88
CA CYS A 325 -1.15 19.95 -4.61
C CYS A 325 -1.73 20.89 -5.67
N HIS A 326 -0.98 21.89 -6.14
CA HIS A 326 -1.39 22.89 -7.13
C HIS A 326 -0.21 23.23 -8.05
N ASP A 327 -0.40 24.15 -9.00
CA ASP A 327 0.66 24.61 -9.90
C ASP A 327 1.64 25.54 -9.17
N LEU A 328 2.87 25.67 -9.67
CA LEU A 328 3.90 26.54 -9.08
C LEU A 328 3.71 28.00 -9.46
N SER A 329 2.88 28.30 -10.47
CA SER A 329 2.58 29.65 -10.91
C SER A 329 2.14 30.59 -9.78
N ASP A 330 1.55 30.06 -8.70
CA ASP A 330 1.13 30.87 -7.55
C ASP A 330 2.32 31.51 -6.83
N VAL A 331 3.45 30.81 -6.75
CA VAL A 331 4.70 31.33 -6.16
C VAL A 331 5.34 32.34 -7.11
N ASP A 332 5.31 32.08 -8.42
CA ASP A 332 5.85 33.03 -9.41
C ASP A 332 5.05 34.33 -9.48
N ASN A 333 3.72 34.25 -9.30
CA ASN A 333 2.84 35.41 -9.33
C ASN A 333 2.89 36.24 -8.04
N VAL A 334 3.11 35.59 -6.90
CA VAL A 334 3.20 36.23 -5.58
C VAL A 334 4.42 35.68 -4.83
N PRO A 335 5.64 36.07 -5.25
CA PRO A 335 6.86 35.54 -4.65
C PRO A 335 7.09 36.11 -3.25
N PRO A 336 7.73 35.35 -2.34
CA PRO A 336 8.13 35.89 -1.05
C PRO A 336 9.17 37.01 -1.24
N THR A 337 9.04 38.08 -0.48
CA THR A 337 9.89 39.27 -0.57
C THR A 337 10.93 39.36 0.55
N SER A 338 10.89 38.45 1.51
CA SER A 338 11.83 38.37 2.63
C SER A 338 11.97 36.92 3.11
N GLU A 339 13.07 36.62 3.81
CA GLU A 339 13.28 35.28 4.39
C GLU A 339 12.20 34.90 5.43
N GLU A 340 11.66 35.91 6.13
CA GLU A 340 10.53 35.73 7.05
C GLU A 340 9.29 35.30 6.28
N GLU A 341 8.98 35.96 5.17
CA GLU A 341 7.84 35.62 4.32
C GLU A 341 7.99 34.24 3.64
N THR A 342 9.21 33.83 3.27
CA THR A 342 9.50 32.47 2.81
C THR A 342 9.18 31.44 3.89
N THR A 343 9.61 31.70 5.13
CA THR A 343 9.35 30.80 6.26
C THR A 343 7.86 30.70 6.55
N GLU A 344 7.15 31.82 6.55
CA GLU A 344 5.70 31.86 6.72
C GLU A 344 4.96 31.13 5.58
N LEU A 345 5.42 31.27 4.33
CA LEU A 345 4.83 30.58 3.18
C LEU A 345 4.93 29.06 3.37
N ILE A 346 6.11 28.55 3.69
CA ILE A 346 6.33 27.12 3.93
C ILE A 346 5.50 26.65 5.12
N ALA A 347 5.46 27.40 6.22
CA ALA A 347 4.65 27.09 7.39
C ALA A 347 3.16 26.98 7.03
N ARG A 348 2.62 27.93 6.26
CA ARG A 348 1.23 27.87 5.77
C ARG A 348 0.97 26.64 4.90
N MET A 349 1.91 26.25 4.05
CA MET A 349 1.75 25.05 3.23
C MET A 349 1.74 23.78 4.08
N ILE A 350 2.61 23.71 5.10
CA ILE A 350 2.65 22.60 6.07
C ILE A 350 1.33 22.53 6.84
N ASP A 351 0.83 23.66 7.33
CA ASP A 351 -0.46 23.77 8.03
C ASP A 351 -1.63 23.34 7.13
N ASN A 352 -1.58 23.71 5.85
CA ASN A 352 -2.55 23.28 4.83
C ASN A 352 -2.41 21.81 4.42
N GLY A 353 -1.43 21.08 4.96
CA GLY A 353 -1.30 19.63 4.83
C GLY A 353 -0.14 19.16 3.96
N LEU A 354 0.79 20.04 3.57
CA LEU A 354 2.08 19.61 3.00
C LEU A 354 2.91 18.89 4.07
N PHE A 355 3.50 17.75 3.72
CA PHE A 355 4.46 17.06 4.56
C PHE A 355 5.87 17.29 4.02
N LEU A 356 6.74 17.80 4.89
CA LEU A 356 8.15 18.03 4.62
C LEU A 356 9.00 17.47 5.77
N GLU A 357 10.16 16.91 5.43
CA GLU A 357 11.19 16.58 6.41
C GLU A 357 11.99 17.85 6.76
N GLU A 358 12.63 17.88 7.94
CA GLU A 358 13.34 19.09 8.42
C GLU A 358 14.44 19.54 7.44
N GLU A 359 15.12 18.58 6.82
CA GLU A 359 16.14 18.82 5.80
C GLU A 359 15.54 19.42 4.52
N ASP A 360 14.44 18.85 4.02
CA ASP A 360 13.72 19.38 2.85
C ASP A 360 13.27 20.84 3.09
N ILE A 361 12.84 21.19 4.31
CA ILE A 361 12.45 22.58 4.66
C ILE A 361 13.63 23.53 4.46
N LYS A 362 14.82 23.17 4.96
CA LYS A 362 16.01 24.02 4.88
C LYS A 362 16.44 24.22 3.44
N ILE A 363 16.46 23.15 2.64
CA ILE A 363 16.86 23.20 1.23
C ILE A 363 15.86 24.05 0.42
N ILE A 364 14.55 23.82 0.58
CA ILE A 364 13.51 24.57 -0.14
C ILE A 364 13.51 26.05 0.28
N ALA A 365 13.64 26.34 1.58
CA ALA A 365 13.69 27.73 2.06
C ALA A 365 14.89 28.48 1.48
N ARG A 366 16.06 27.84 1.44
CA ARG A 366 17.26 28.41 0.82
C ARG A 366 17.05 28.69 -0.67
N TYR A 367 16.52 27.71 -1.42
CA TYR A 367 16.22 27.89 -2.84
C TYR A 367 15.26 29.06 -3.10
N LEU A 368 14.17 29.16 -2.32
CA LEU A 368 13.21 30.25 -2.46
C LEU A 368 13.86 31.62 -2.16
N ASN A 369 14.71 31.70 -1.13
CA ASN A 369 15.39 32.94 -0.79
C ASN A 369 16.40 33.35 -1.88
N GLU A 370 17.20 32.43 -2.39
CA GLU A 370 18.15 32.71 -3.48
C GLU A 370 17.44 33.06 -4.79
N THR A 371 16.27 32.47 -5.06
CA THR A 371 15.55 32.70 -6.32
C THR A 371 14.72 33.98 -6.32
N TYR A 372 14.05 34.30 -5.20
CA TYR A 372 13.02 35.35 -5.16
C TYR A 372 13.34 36.53 -4.23
N VAL A 373 14.13 36.32 -3.17
CA VAL A 373 14.42 37.35 -2.15
C VAL A 373 15.76 38.04 -2.44
N ASN A 374 16.79 37.26 -2.74
CA ASN A 374 18.16 37.70 -3.02
C ASN A 374 18.65 37.15 -4.38
N PRO A 375 18.00 37.53 -5.50
CA PRO A 375 18.29 37.00 -6.83
C PRO A 375 19.66 37.39 -7.39
#